data_AF-A0A1B6MI97-F1
#
_entry.id   AF-A0A1B6MI97-F1
#
_cell.length_a   1.000
_cell.length_b   1.000
_cell.length_c   1.000
_cell.angle_alpha   90.00
_cell.angle_beta   90.00
_cell.angle_gamma   90.00
#
_symmetry.space_group_name_H-M   'P 1'
#
loop_
_entity.id
_entity.type
_entity.pdbx_description
1 polymer ?
#
loop_
_entity_poly.entity_id
_entity_poly.type
_entity_poly.pdbx_seq_one_letter_code
_entity_poly.pdbx_strand_id
1 'polypeptide(L)'
;DNEFQKSNVQGSIAIGKFFGAFLFGFIADKYGRKVSFILSSFTYMLFGPLAAFSPNFTFFIVMRFLNGVAGSGVYETGFTIMAEVVSKERRPNLGCIYNLSYPVGYITLPAIALLFPRWRHLQLAISLPTLILLLHCWIIPESPKWLITQGRQEEAWRIVRKIKSSIPDVTQDVIEEIPSRRISVSLFSRIIGGSRKVCLLFSTAEQCKRIA
;
A
#
# COMPACT_ATOMS: atom_id res chain seq x y z
N ASP A 1 0.07 -33.97 8.84
CA ASP A 1 -0.73 -33.49 7.68
C ASP A 1 -1.22 -32.04 7.79
N ASN A 2 -1.87 -31.64 8.89
CA ASN A 2 -2.40 -30.27 9.02
C ASN A 2 -1.32 -29.16 9.05
N GLU A 3 -0.09 -29.49 9.47
CA GLU A 3 1.00 -28.51 9.53
C GLU A 3 1.48 -28.08 8.14
N PHE A 4 1.63 -29.03 7.23
CA PHE A 4 1.97 -28.76 5.82
C PHE A 4 0.92 -27.86 5.15
N GLN A 5 -0.37 -28.08 5.45
CA GLN A 5 -1.45 -27.23 4.94
C GLN A 5 -1.38 -25.80 5.47
N LYS A 6 -1.03 -25.59 6.75
CA LYS A 6 -0.84 -24.25 7.32
C LYS A 6 0.32 -23.51 6.65
N SER A 7 1.44 -24.19 6.45
CA SER A 7 2.62 -23.63 5.76
C SER A 7 2.31 -23.25 4.32
N ASN A 8 1.54 -24.06 3.58
CA ASN A 8 1.11 -23.74 2.22
C ASN A 8 0.25 -22.47 2.17
N VAL A 9 -0.66 -22.28 3.13
CA VAL A 9 -1.50 -21.08 3.21
C VAL A 9 -0.63 -19.84 3.48
N GLN A 10 0.31 -19.91 4.41
CA GLN A 10 1.21 -18.79 4.71
C GLN A 10 2.12 -18.46 3.53
N GLY A 11 2.69 -19.48 2.87
CA GLY A 11 3.50 -19.30 1.66
C GLY A 11 2.70 -18.63 0.54
N SER A 12 1.46 -19.07 0.32
CA SER A 12 0.57 -18.46 -0.68
C SER A 12 0.29 -16.98 -0.39
N ILE A 13 0.09 -16.59 0.87
CA ILE A 13 -0.11 -15.18 1.24
C ILE A 13 1.17 -14.38 0.99
N ALA A 14 2.34 -14.92 1.33
CA ALA A 14 3.62 -14.24 1.13
C ALA A 14 3.92 -14.00 -0.35
N ILE A 15 3.72 -15.02 -1.19
CA ILE A 15 3.85 -14.89 -2.64
C ILE A 15 2.83 -13.89 -3.19
N GLY A 16 1.59 -13.92 -2.69
CA GLY A 16 0.57 -12.94 -3.04
C GLY A 16 1.01 -11.51 -2.70
N LYS A 17 1.51 -11.27 -1.49
CA LYS A 17 2.03 -9.95 -1.07
C LYS A 17 3.14 -9.44 -1.99
N PHE A 18 4.06 -10.32 -2.39
CA PHE A 18 5.14 -9.99 -3.33
C PHE A 18 4.57 -9.47 -4.66
N PHE A 19 3.70 -10.22 -5.33
CA PHE A 19 3.07 -9.77 -6.58
C PHE A 19 2.20 -8.52 -6.40
N GLY A 20 1.47 -8.43 -5.29
CA GLY A 20 0.65 -7.26 -4.96
C GLY A 20 1.47 -5.97 -4.83
N ALA A 21 2.67 -6.04 -4.24
CA ALA A 21 3.52 -4.87 -4.10
C ALA A 21 3.95 -4.32 -5.46
N PHE A 22 4.30 -5.18 -6.42
CA PHE A 22 4.61 -4.76 -7.79
C PHE A 22 3.40 -4.19 -8.52
N LEU A 23 2.26 -4.88 -8.45
CA LEU A 23 1.05 -4.48 -9.19
C LEU A 23 0.49 -3.16 -8.66
N PHE A 24 0.26 -3.06 -7.36
CA PHE A 24 -0.28 -1.85 -6.74
C PHE A 24 0.73 -0.72 -6.67
N GLY A 25 2.03 -1.00 -6.60
CA GLY A 25 3.08 -0.01 -6.77
C GLY A 25 3.02 0.65 -8.16
N PHE A 26 2.96 -0.16 -9.22
CA PHE A 26 2.82 0.35 -10.58
C PHE A 26 1.54 1.18 -10.78
N ILE A 27 0.41 0.72 -10.21
CA ILE A 27 -0.86 1.44 -10.27
C ILE A 27 -0.78 2.76 -9.48
N ALA A 28 -0.12 2.78 -8.32
CA ALA A 28 0.03 3.95 -7.48
C ALA A 28 0.83 5.07 -8.17
N ASP A 29 1.88 4.69 -8.88
CA ASP A 29 2.72 5.64 -9.62
C ASP A 29 2.00 6.17 -10.87
N LYS A 30 1.31 5.29 -11.61
CA LYS A 30 0.68 5.65 -12.90
C LYS A 30 -0.68 6.35 -12.74
N TYR A 31 -1.56 5.82 -11.91
CA TYR A 31 -2.95 6.29 -11.79
C TYR A 31 -3.21 7.13 -10.53
N GLY A 32 -2.23 7.20 -9.63
CA GLY A 32 -2.33 7.93 -8.38
C GLY A 32 -2.47 7.00 -7.19
N ARG A 33 -2.03 7.52 -6.04
CA ARG A 33 -1.91 6.74 -4.82
C ARG A 33 -3.27 6.46 -4.20
N LYS A 34 -4.20 7.42 -4.25
CA LYS A 34 -5.57 7.22 -3.77
C LYS A 34 -6.30 6.15 -4.58
N VAL A 35 -6.14 6.15 -5.90
CA VAL A 35 -6.77 5.17 -6.80
C VAL A 35 -6.27 3.77 -6.48
N SER A 36 -4.95 3.61 -6.29
CA SER A 36 -4.37 2.33 -5.89
C SER A 36 -4.85 1.87 -4.51
N PHE A 37 -4.97 2.79 -3.55
CA PHE A 37 -5.50 2.49 -2.21
C PHE A 37 -6.97 2.07 -2.24
N ILE A 38 -7.82 2.75 -3.03
CA ILE A 38 -9.24 2.40 -3.17
C ILE A 38 -9.40 1.04 -3.86
N LEU A 39 -8.66 0.79 -4.95
CA LEU A 39 -8.73 -0.47 -5.70
C LEU A 39 -8.24 -1.66 -4.87
N SER A 40 -7.14 -1.49 -4.15
CA SER A 40 -6.62 -2.51 -3.23
C SER A 40 -7.58 -2.74 -2.06
N SER A 41 -8.17 -1.69 -1.50
CA SER A 41 -9.17 -1.83 -0.42
C SER A 41 -10.43 -2.55 -0.86
N PHE A 42 -10.95 -2.24 -2.05
CA PHE A 42 -12.10 -2.91 -2.63
C PHE A 42 -11.84 -4.39 -2.89
N THR A 43 -10.69 -4.71 -3.49
CA THR A 43 -10.30 -6.11 -3.74
C THR A 43 -10.05 -6.86 -2.44
N TYR A 44 -9.45 -6.22 -1.42
CA TYR A 44 -9.23 -6.82 -0.10
C TYR A 44 -10.56 -7.16 0.59
N MET A 45 -11.53 -6.23 0.54
CA MET A 45 -12.88 -6.41 1.06
C MET A 45 -13.65 -7.50 0.31
N LEU A 46 -13.44 -7.66 -0.99
CA LEU A 46 -14.11 -8.70 -1.76
C LEU A 46 -13.58 -10.10 -1.43
N PHE A 47 -12.26 -10.28 -1.44
CA PHE A 47 -11.64 -11.59 -1.28
C PHE A 47 -11.58 -12.08 0.18
N GLY A 48 -11.60 -11.17 1.17
CA GLY A 48 -11.57 -11.52 2.60
C GLY A 48 -12.75 -12.39 3.06
N PRO A 49 -14.02 -11.94 2.89
CA PRO A 49 -15.23 -12.71 3.17
C PRO A 49 -15.39 -13.91 2.24
N LEU A 50 -14.97 -13.79 0.98
CA LEU A 50 -15.11 -14.87 -0.01
C LEU A 50 -14.35 -16.14 0.40
N ALA A 51 -13.25 -15.99 1.15
CA ALA A 51 -12.55 -17.11 1.77
C ALA A 51 -13.41 -17.90 2.78
N ALA A 52 -14.39 -17.27 3.45
CA ALA A 52 -15.29 -17.93 4.41
C ALA A 52 -16.28 -18.88 3.72
N PHE A 53 -16.63 -18.62 2.47
CA PHE A 53 -17.53 -19.43 1.65
C PHE A 53 -16.82 -20.52 0.84
N SER A 54 -15.54 -20.76 1.11
CA SER A 54 -14.74 -21.75 0.37
C SER A 54 -15.30 -23.18 0.53
N PRO A 55 -15.64 -23.87 -0.56
CA PRO A 55 -16.09 -25.27 -0.52
C PRO A 55 -14.90 -26.24 -0.49
N ASN A 56 -13.77 -25.86 -1.11
CA ASN A 56 -12.58 -26.69 -1.30
C ASN A 56 -11.32 -25.99 -0.78
N PHE A 57 -10.33 -26.77 -0.36
CA PHE A 57 -9.04 -26.25 0.15
C PHE A 57 -8.27 -25.45 -0.91
N THR A 58 -8.27 -25.88 -2.17
CA THR A 58 -7.65 -25.14 -3.28
C THR A 58 -8.27 -23.76 -3.46
N PHE A 59 -9.60 -23.66 -3.39
CA PHE A 59 -10.30 -22.37 -3.49
C PHE A 59 -9.91 -21.46 -2.32
N PHE A 60 -9.81 -22.01 -1.10
CA PHE A 60 -9.35 -21.26 0.07
C PHE A 60 -7.94 -20.68 -0.13
N ILE A 61 -6.99 -21.47 -0.66
CA ILE A 61 -5.63 -21.00 -0.96
C ILE A 61 -5.65 -19.87 -1.99
N VAL A 62 -6.40 -20.01 -3.08
CA VAL A 62 -6.49 -18.97 -4.12
C VAL A 62 -7.08 -17.67 -3.54
N MET A 63 -8.11 -17.76 -2.71
CA MET A 63 -8.67 -16.57 -2.04
C MET A 63 -7.65 -15.93 -1.08
N ARG A 64 -6.86 -16.73 -0.36
CA ARG A 64 -5.80 -16.22 0.53
C ARG A 64 -4.66 -15.58 -0.24
N PHE A 65 -4.29 -16.13 -1.40
CA PHE A 65 -3.35 -15.50 -2.32
C PHE A 65 -3.83 -14.11 -2.75
N LEU A 66 -5.05 -14.02 -3.27
CA LEU A 66 -5.63 -12.75 -3.75
C LEU A 66 -5.80 -11.74 -2.62
N ASN A 67 -6.17 -12.20 -1.42
CA ASN A 67 -6.23 -11.36 -0.24
C ASN A 67 -4.83 -10.85 0.17
N GLY A 68 -3.78 -11.65 0.03
CA GLY A 68 -2.38 -11.23 0.21
C GLY A 68 -1.94 -10.17 -0.80
N VAL A 69 -2.31 -10.33 -2.08
CA VAL A 69 -2.06 -9.34 -3.15
C VAL A 69 -2.72 -8.01 -2.81
N ALA A 70 -4.00 -8.03 -2.44
CA ALA A 70 -4.74 -6.82 -2.08
C ALA A 70 -4.22 -6.18 -0.78
N GLY A 71 -3.84 -7.00 0.21
CA GLY A 71 -3.36 -6.54 1.51
C GLY A 71 -2.04 -5.76 1.42
N SER A 72 -1.10 -6.16 0.56
CA SER A 72 0.13 -5.39 0.36
C SER A 72 -0.15 -4.04 -0.32
N GLY A 73 -1.08 -4.00 -1.28
CA GLY A 73 -1.53 -2.75 -1.89
C GLY A 73 -2.04 -1.74 -0.87
N VAL A 74 -2.95 -2.17 0.03
CA VAL A 74 -3.53 -1.30 1.07
C VAL A 74 -2.45 -0.77 2.02
N TYR A 75 -1.54 -1.65 2.48
CA TYR A 75 -0.50 -1.28 3.44
C TYR A 75 0.54 -0.32 2.83
N GLU A 76 1.10 -0.68 1.68
CA GLU A 76 2.16 0.11 1.04
C GLU A 76 1.63 1.46 0.56
N THR A 77 0.49 1.49 -0.12
CA THR A 77 -0.05 2.76 -0.65
C THR A 77 -0.52 3.68 0.48
N GLY A 78 -1.11 3.12 1.54
CA GLY A 78 -1.51 3.87 2.74
C GLY A 78 -0.32 4.50 3.47
N PHE A 79 0.74 3.72 3.73
CA PHE A 79 1.97 4.22 4.33
C PHE A 79 2.61 5.33 3.49
N THR A 80 2.60 5.15 2.17
CA THR A 80 3.26 6.05 1.22
C THR A 80 2.49 7.37 1.07
N ILE A 81 1.15 7.37 1.14
CA ILE A 81 0.32 8.59 1.26
C ILE A 81 0.61 9.31 2.59
N MET A 82 0.61 8.59 3.71
CA MET A 82 0.90 9.16 5.03
C MET A 82 2.28 9.86 5.02
N ALA A 83 3.30 9.18 4.50
CA ALA A 83 4.66 9.69 4.42
C ALA A 83 4.83 10.94 3.55
N GLU A 84 3.88 11.23 2.65
CA GLU A 84 3.90 12.42 1.80
C GLU A 84 3.10 13.60 2.32
N VAL A 85 2.07 13.31 3.11
CA VAL A 85 1.22 14.33 3.74
C VAL A 85 1.85 14.85 5.03
N VAL A 86 2.65 14.02 5.70
CA VAL A 86 3.26 14.30 6.99
C VAL A 86 4.61 15.03 6.83
N SER A 87 4.84 16.06 7.66
CA SER A 87 6.11 16.80 7.76
C SER A 87 7.26 15.91 8.29
N LYS A 88 8.51 16.29 7.97
CA LYS A 88 9.72 15.49 8.28
C LYS A 88 9.86 15.17 9.76
N GLU A 89 9.49 16.09 10.64
CA GLU A 89 9.66 15.95 12.09
C GLU A 89 8.73 14.89 12.71
N ARG A 90 7.47 14.81 12.22
CA ARG A 90 6.46 13.88 12.76
C ARG A 90 6.37 12.56 11.98
N ARG A 91 7.03 12.48 10.82
CA ARG A 91 7.08 11.29 9.98
C ARG A 91 7.54 10.01 10.71
N PRO A 92 8.62 10.01 11.53
CA PRO A 92 9.00 8.80 12.25
C PRO A 92 7.93 8.38 13.28
N ASN A 93 7.36 9.32 14.03
CA ASN A 93 6.35 9.02 15.04
C ASN A 93 5.06 8.46 14.43
N LEU A 94 4.55 9.10 13.37
CA LEU A 94 3.35 8.61 12.67
C LEU A 94 3.62 7.32 11.90
N GLY A 95 4.84 7.13 11.39
CA GLY A 95 5.28 5.86 10.81
C GLY A 95 5.30 4.72 11.85
N CYS A 96 5.79 4.98 13.06
CA CYS A 96 5.75 4.02 14.16
C CYS A 96 4.31 3.66 14.55
N ILE A 97 3.43 4.66 14.70
CA ILE A 97 2.01 4.43 14.99
C ILE A 97 1.35 3.59 13.88
N TYR A 98 1.67 3.86 12.61
CA TYR A 98 1.17 3.08 11.49
C TYR A 98 1.63 1.61 11.56
N ASN A 99 2.92 1.37 11.83
CA ASN A 99 3.44 0.00 11.96
C ASN A 99 2.89 -0.72 13.20
N LEU A 100 2.64 -0.01 14.31
CA LEU A 100 2.04 -0.55 15.54
C LEU A 100 0.60 -1.04 15.34
N SER A 101 -0.12 -0.55 14.33
CA SER A 101 -1.47 -1.02 14.03
C SER A 101 -1.52 -2.52 13.69
N TYR A 102 -0.45 -3.05 13.06
CA TYR A 102 -0.36 -4.45 12.67
C TYR A 102 -0.31 -5.42 13.88
N PRO A 103 0.65 -5.31 14.83
CA PRO A 103 0.69 -6.19 15.99
C PRO A 103 -0.54 -6.03 16.90
N VAL A 104 -1.11 -4.82 17.01
CA VAL A 104 -2.37 -4.62 17.75
C VAL A 104 -3.51 -5.45 17.14
N GLY A 105 -3.61 -5.50 15.82
CA GLY A 105 -4.55 -6.39 15.13
C GLY A 105 -4.31 -7.88 15.43
N TYR A 106 -3.04 -8.31 15.47
CA TYR A 106 -2.69 -9.69 15.81
C TYR A 106 -3.03 -10.07 17.25
N ILE A 107 -2.87 -9.15 18.20
CA ILE A 107 -3.18 -9.38 19.63
C ILE A 107 -4.69 -9.43 19.87
N THR A 108 -5.47 -8.65 19.12
CA THR A 108 -6.94 -8.66 19.23
C THR A 108 -7.58 -9.86 18.55
N LEU A 109 -6.93 -10.45 17.54
CA LEU A 109 -7.40 -11.63 16.81
C LEU A 109 -7.79 -12.84 17.71
N PRO A 110 -6.97 -13.30 18.67
CA PRO A 110 -7.35 -14.40 19.56
C PRO A 110 -8.54 -14.06 20.45
N ALA A 111 -8.69 -12.81 20.89
CA ALA A 111 -9.86 -12.39 21.67
C ALA A 111 -11.16 -12.53 20.86
N ILE A 112 -11.13 -12.15 19.58
CA ILE A 112 -12.26 -12.34 18.66
C ILE A 112 -12.49 -13.83 18.37
N ALA A 113 -11.43 -14.64 18.27
CA ALA A 113 -11.53 -16.08 18.06
C ALA A 113 -12.25 -16.80 19.21
N LEU A 114 -12.13 -16.31 20.45
CA LEU A 114 -12.88 -16.84 21.60
C LEU A 114 -14.39 -16.53 21.51
N LEU A 115 -14.76 -15.38 20.94
CA LEU A 115 -16.16 -15.00 20.74
C LEU A 115 -16.83 -15.75 19.58
N PHE A 116 -16.06 -16.13 18.56
CA PHE A 116 -16.55 -16.84 17.37
C PHE A 116 -15.84 -18.17 17.15
N PRO A 117 -16.31 -19.27 17.80
CA PRO A 117 -15.65 -20.58 17.73
C PRO A 117 -15.62 -21.19 16.32
N ARG A 118 -16.55 -20.78 15.44
CA ARG A 118 -16.61 -21.24 14.05
C ARG A 118 -15.71 -20.37 13.18
N TRP A 119 -14.70 -20.97 12.56
CA TRP A 119 -13.73 -20.28 11.69
C TRP A 119 -14.36 -19.42 10.59
N ARG A 120 -15.51 -19.84 10.03
CA ARG A 120 -16.25 -19.05 9.01
C ARG A 120 -16.80 -17.75 9.59
N HIS A 121 -17.36 -17.80 10.79
CA HIS A 121 -17.91 -16.62 11.47
C HIS A 121 -16.77 -15.70 11.93
N LEU A 122 -15.66 -16.27 12.37
CA LEU A 122 -14.44 -15.52 12.68
C LEU A 122 -13.91 -14.74 11.46
N GLN A 123 -13.81 -15.41 10.30
CA GLN A 123 -13.38 -14.76 9.05
C GLN A 123 -14.31 -13.61 8.63
N LEU A 124 -15.62 -13.79 8.80
CA LEU A 124 -16.62 -12.74 8.53
C LEU A 124 -16.52 -11.59 9.55
N ALA A 125 -16.35 -11.90 10.84
CA ALA A 125 -16.19 -10.89 11.90
C ALA A 125 -14.94 -10.01 11.67
N ILE A 126 -13.82 -10.61 11.25
CA ILE A 126 -12.58 -9.88 10.91
C ILE A 126 -12.75 -9.04 9.63
N SER A 127 -13.69 -9.40 8.76
CA SER A 127 -13.99 -8.63 7.55
C SER A 127 -14.94 -7.45 7.81
N LEU A 128 -15.54 -7.32 9.00
CA LEU A 128 -16.38 -6.16 9.33
C LEU A 128 -15.56 -4.86 9.48
N PRO A 129 -14.42 -4.84 10.20
CA PRO A 129 -13.55 -3.67 10.27
C PRO A 129 -13.06 -3.17 8.90
N THR A 130 -12.88 -4.06 7.92
CA THR A 130 -12.39 -3.67 6.60
C THR A 130 -13.43 -2.89 5.80
N LEU A 131 -14.72 -3.07 6.07
CA LEU A 131 -15.80 -2.24 5.51
C LEU A 131 -15.71 -0.79 6.01
N ILE A 132 -15.42 -0.61 7.30
CA ILE A 132 -15.24 0.70 7.92
C ILE A 132 -14.02 1.41 7.30
N LEU A 133 -12.94 0.67 7.04
CA LEU A 133 -11.77 1.20 6.35
C LEU A 133 -12.11 1.68 4.93
N LEU A 134 -12.96 0.96 4.19
CA LEU A 134 -13.37 1.38 2.84
C LEU A 134 -14.11 2.73 2.86
N LEU A 135 -14.99 2.95 3.84
CA LEU A 135 -15.67 4.23 4.03
C LEU A 135 -14.68 5.37 4.33
N HIS A 136 -13.65 5.09 5.13
CA HIS A 136 -12.58 6.05 5.41
C HIS A 136 -11.73 6.38 4.17
N CYS A 137 -11.61 5.46 3.19
CA CYS A 137 -10.84 5.70 1.96
C CYS A 137 -11.34 6.91 1.16
N TRP A 138 -12.63 7.22 1.21
CA TRP A 138 -13.19 8.35 0.45
C TRP A 138 -12.78 9.72 1.01
N ILE A 139 -12.52 9.79 2.31
CA ILE A 139 -12.15 11.02 3.02
C ILE A 139 -10.68 11.37 2.75
N ILE A 140 -9.85 10.40 2.38
CA ILE A 140 -8.41 10.60 2.17
C ILE A 140 -8.19 11.48 0.92
N PRO A 141 -7.48 12.62 1.04
CA PRO A 141 -7.11 13.44 -0.10
C PRO A 141 -6.05 12.73 -0.96
N GLU A 142 -5.97 13.11 -2.24
CA GLU A 142 -4.86 12.64 -3.10
C GLU A 142 -3.52 13.15 -2.57
N SER A 143 -2.45 12.42 -2.87
CA SER A 143 -1.10 12.87 -2.58
C SER A 143 -0.78 14.23 -3.25
N PRO A 144 -0.38 15.26 -2.47
CA PRO A 144 0.08 16.54 -3.03
C PRO A 144 1.31 16.37 -3.93
N LYS A 145 2.25 15.48 -3.57
CA LYS A 145 3.47 15.24 -4.35
C LYS A 145 3.16 14.59 -5.70
N TRP A 146 2.24 13.63 -5.74
CA TRP A 146 1.78 13.03 -6.99
C TRP A 146 1.03 14.03 -7.87
N LEU A 147 0.19 14.90 -7.30
CA LEU A 147 -0.49 15.94 -8.08
C LEU A 147 0.50 16.92 -8.73
N ILE A 148 1.59 17.25 -8.03
CA ILE A 148 2.67 18.09 -8.57
C ILE A 148 3.36 17.42 -9.76
N THR A 149 3.68 16.12 -9.67
CA THR A 149 4.33 15.39 -10.78
C THR A 149 3.42 15.22 -11.99
N GLN A 150 2.10 15.21 -11.79
CA GLN A 150 1.10 15.20 -12.87
C GLN A 150 0.76 16.58 -13.43
N GLY A 151 1.41 17.66 -12.96
CA GLY A 151 1.16 19.03 -13.42
C GLY A 151 -0.12 19.68 -12.86
N ARG A 152 -0.84 19.03 -11.94
CA ARG A 152 -2.08 19.52 -11.30
C ARG A 152 -1.78 20.37 -10.07
N GLN A 153 -1.05 21.46 -10.28
CA GLN A 153 -0.54 22.35 -9.23
C GLN A 153 -1.67 22.95 -8.37
N GLU A 154 -2.74 23.45 -8.99
CA GLU A 154 -3.83 24.12 -8.27
C GLU A 154 -4.53 23.21 -7.25
N GLU A 155 -4.71 21.94 -7.60
CA GLU A 155 -5.30 20.95 -6.70
C GLU A 155 -4.38 20.60 -5.55
N ALA A 156 -3.07 20.46 -5.82
CA ALA A 156 -2.08 20.24 -4.77
C ALA A 156 -2.10 21.39 -3.75
N TRP A 157 -2.13 22.65 -4.21
CA TRP A 157 -2.20 23.82 -3.35
C TRP A 157 -3.51 23.89 -2.55
N ARG A 158 -4.63 23.45 -3.12
CA ARG A 158 -5.92 23.35 -2.40
C ARG A 158 -5.86 22.35 -1.25
N ILE A 159 -5.25 21.19 -1.47
CA ILE A 159 -5.08 20.15 -0.44
C ILE A 159 -4.13 20.64 0.65
N VAL A 160 -2.98 21.21 0.28
CA VAL A 160 -2.01 21.77 1.23
C VAL A 160 -2.63 22.87 2.08
N ARG A 161 -3.43 23.77 1.49
CA ARG A 161 -4.14 24.84 2.23
C ARG A 161 -5.17 24.26 3.22
N LYS A 162 -5.88 23.21 2.83
CA LYS A 162 -6.84 22.52 3.70
C LYS A 162 -6.13 21.84 4.88
N ILE A 163 -4.98 21.22 4.64
CA ILE A 163 -4.15 20.63 5.69
C ILE A 163 -3.61 21.73 6.62
N LYS A 164 -3.13 22.86 6.07
CA LYS A 164 -2.65 24.01 6.84
C LYS A 164 -3.68 24.57 7.81
N SER A 165 -4.93 24.71 7.37
CA SER A 165 -6.00 25.20 8.25
C SER A 165 -6.33 24.24 9.39
N SER A 166 -6.09 22.94 9.21
CA SER A 166 -6.34 21.93 10.24
C SER A 166 -5.13 21.70 11.15
N ILE A 167 -3.90 21.92 10.66
CA ILE A 167 -2.66 21.72 11.43
C ILE A 167 -1.65 22.81 11.03
N PRO A 168 -1.59 23.96 11.75
CA PRO A 168 -0.79 25.14 11.37
C PRO A 168 0.71 24.87 11.24
N ASP A 169 1.22 23.97 12.08
CA ASP A 169 2.65 23.65 12.27
C ASP A 169 3.20 22.70 11.18
N VAL A 170 2.33 22.02 10.42
CA VAL A 170 2.71 20.94 9.48
C VAL A 170 3.10 21.44 8.09
N THR A 171 2.88 22.73 7.79
CA THR A 171 2.86 23.21 6.39
C THR A 171 4.17 23.85 5.92
N GLN A 172 5.06 24.29 6.82
CA GLN A 172 6.29 24.98 6.41
C GLN A 172 7.21 24.07 5.59
N ASP A 173 7.39 22.81 5.98
CA ASP A 173 8.28 21.87 5.27
C ASP A 173 7.77 21.48 3.88
N VAL A 174 6.45 21.27 3.73
CA VAL A 174 5.87 20.87 2.44
C VAL A 174 5.99 22.02 1.44
N ILE A 175 5.89 23.27 1.89
CA ILE A 175 6.00 24.46 1.05
C ILE A 175 7.47 24.79 0.72
N GLU A 176 8.40 24.63 1.67
CA GLU A 176 9.84 24.83 1.44
C GLU A 176 10.44 23.76 0.52
N GLU A 177 9.93 22.52 0.56
CA GLU A 177 10.43 21.43 -0.28
C GLU A 177 9.83 21.44 -1.70
N ILE A 178 8.76 22.20 -1.96
CA ILE A 178 8.27 22.45 -3.33
C ILE A 178 9.26 23.42 -3.97
N PRO A 179 10.16 22.98 -4.85
CA PRO A 179 11.10 23.90 -5.43
C PRO A 179 10.28 24.83 -6.33
N SER A 180 10.48 26.13 -6.18
CA SER A 180 10.08 27.19 -7.12
C SER A 180 10.70 27.05 -8.53
N ARG A 181 11.20 25.85 -8.88
CA ARG A 181 11.62 25.50 -10.22
C ARG A 181 10.50 24.75 -10.90
N ARG A 182 9.93 25.40 -11.92
CA ARG A 182 9.33 24.81 -13.11
C ARG A 182 10.04 23.47 -13.44
N ILE A 183 9.54 22.33 -12.95
CA ILE A 183 10.11 21.03 -13.29
C ILE A 183 9.62 20.73 -14.70
N SER A 184 10.45 21.10 -15.67
CA SER A 184 10.31 20.64 -17.04
C SER A 184 10.30 19.11 -17.02
N VAL A 185 9.28 18.53 -17.66
CA VAL A 185 9.00 17.11 -17.86
C VAL A 185 10.23 16.32 -18.39
N SER A 186 11.30 17.01 -18.81
CA SER A 186 12.56 16.45 -19.28
C SER A 186 13.28 15.57 -18.26
N LEU A 187 13.16 15.80 -16.94
CA LEU A 187 13.86 14.99 -15.94
C LEU A 187 13.26 13.57 -15.80
N PHE A 188 11.93 13.46 -15.92
CA PHE A 188 11.23 12.17 -15.87
C PHE A 188 11.58 11.29 -17.09
N SER A 189 11.79 11.90 -18.26
CA SER A 189 12.31 11.20 -19.45
C SER A 189 13.75 10.68 -19.24
N ARG A 190 14.59 11.40 -18.47
CA ARG A 190 15.97 10.98 -18.16
C ARG A 190 16.01 9.85 -17.13
N ILE A 191 15.08 9.81 -16.17
CA ILE A 191 14.99 8.73 -15.18
C ILE A 191 14.52 7.43 -15.86
N ILE A 192 13.51 7.51 -16.74
CA ILE A 192 13.04 6.36 -17.54
C ILE A 192 14.15 5.89 -18.51
N GLY A 193 14.94 6.80 -19.07
CA GLY A 193 16.14 6.46 -19.86
C GLY A 193 17.26 5.82 -19.03
N GLY A 194 17.37 6.17 -17.74
CA GLY A 194 18.34 5.60 -16.80
C GLY A 194 18.03 4.16 -16.40
N SER A 195 16.75 3.79 -16.29
CA SER A 195 16.33 2.42 -15.98
C SER A 195 16.78 1.40 -17.03
N ARG A 196 16.91 1.79 -18.30
CA ARG A 196 17.51 0.93 -19.34
C ARG A 196 19.01 0.67 -19.11
N LYS A 197 19.77 1.65 -18.60
CA LYS A 197 21.18 1.47 -18.24
C LYS A 197 21.36 0.60 -16.99
N VAL A 198 20.45 0.70 -16.02
CA VAL A 198 20.47 -0.15 -14.83
C VAL A 198 20.12 -1.60 -15.19
N CYS A 199 19.15 -1.85 -16.07
CA CYS A 199 18.90 -3.20 -16.60
C CYS A 199 20.09 -3.77 -17.40
N LEU A 200 20.85 -2.93 -18.10
CA LEU A 200 22.07 -3.35 -18.79
C LEU A 200 23.22 -3.68 -17.82
N LEU A 201 23.32 -3.00 -16.67
CA LEU A 201 24.27 -3.34 -15.60
C LEU A 201 23.98 -4.68 -14.92
N PHE A 202 22.73 -5.13 -14.93
CA PHE A 202 22.32 -6.47 -14.48
C PHE A 202 22.26 -7.51 -15.61
N SER A 203 22.63 -7.13 -16.84
CA SER A 203 22.80 -8.07 -17.93
C SER A 203 24.09 -8.87 -17.68
N THR A 204 23.94 -10.19 -17.60
CA THR A 204 24.97 -11.20 -17.27
C THR A 204 26.26 -11.12 -18.10
N ALA A 205 26.26 -10.38 -19.22
CA ALA A 205 27.41 -10.20 -20.09
C ALA A 205 28.54 -9.34 -19.48
N GLU A 206 28.25 -8.34 -18.62
CA GLU A 206 29.31 -7.51 -18.01
C GLU A 206 29.95 -8.14 -16.77
N GLN A 207 29.23 -9.00 -16.04
CA GLN A 207 29.78 -9.66 -14.85
C GLN A 207 30.85 -10.71 -15.20
N CYS A 208 30.72 -11.43 -16.32
CA CYS A 208 31.75 -12.37 -16.77
C CYS A 208 33.08 -11.69 -17.17
N LYS A 209 33.07 -10.39 -17.52
CA LYS A 209 34.27 -9.66 -17.95
C LYS A 209 35.10 -9.08 -16.79
N ARG A 210 34.58 -9.12 -15.55
CA ARG A 210 35.30 -8.68 -14.34
C ARG A 210 35.92 -9.82 -13.54
N ILE A 211 35.66 -11.07 -13.93
CA ILE A 211 36.18 -12.28 -13.25
C ILE A 211 37.25 -12.99 -14.11
N ALA A 212 37.46 -12.55 -15.36
CA ALA A 212 38.56 -12.98 -16.22
C ALA A 212 39.72 -11.97 -16.19
#